data_AF-A0A965JN56-F1
#
_entry.id   AF-A0A965JN56-F1
#
_cell.length_a   1.000
_cell.length_b   1.000
_cell.length_c   1.000
_cell.angle_alpha   90.00
_cell.angle_beta   90.00
_cell.angle_gamma   90.00
#
_symmetry.space_group_name_H-M   'P 1'
#
loop_
_entity.id
_entity.type
_entity.pdbx_description
1 polymer ?
#
loop_
_entity_poly.entity_id
_entity_poly.type
_entity_poly.pdbx_seq_one_letter_code
_entity_poly.pdbx_strand_id
1 'polypeptide(L)'
;MKSESPLEHIVFSLKHEELNLGLLKAVFEQLSLYEIKGYIEISPKGKYERKIGFLYEFLTDQFIHLSTEITGNYIDLLDEEKYVAGLKIKSLKWKILNNLLGSKEYCPIIRKTNELKELLRLDFPNEIKQLQQNYPPAVFNRAISYLFTKETRSSYEIEREIPSPDRLERFIGLLQQAGAQSLNELLDERSLMSYQNSIVDPRFSASGFRNFQNYIGENSPNFSERIHYICPSPEKVFHTF
;
A
#
# COMPACT_ATOMS: atom_id res chain seq x y z
N MET A 1 -34.18 18.12 13.52
CA MET A 1 -34.23 16.66 13.78
C MET A 1 -32.98 16.05 13.19
N LYS A 2 -32.07 15.56 14.02
CA LYS A 2 -30.95 14.72 13.54
C LYS A 2 -31.59 13.43 13.05
N SER A 3 -31.33 13.04 11.80
CA SER A 3 -31.84 11.77 11.28
C SER A 3 -31.22 10.59 12.03
N GLU A 4 -32.03 9.63 12.44
CA GLU A 4 -31.59 8.40 13.13
C GLU A 4 -31.16 7.29 12.15
N SER A 5 -31.09 7.56 10.83
CA SER A 5 -30.73 6.55 9.83
C SER A 5 -29.21 6.32 9.77
N PRO A 6 -28.73 5.07 9.93
CA PRO A 6 -27.31 4.74 9.75
C PRO A 6 -26.75 5.17 8.38
N LEU A 7 -27.57 5.13 7.33
CA LEU A 7 -27.19 5.54 5.99
C LEU A 7 -26.95 7.05 5.88
N GLU A 8 -27.73 7.86 6.61
CA GLU A 8 -27.51 9.30 6.69
C GLU A 8 -26.23 9.64 7.46
N HIS A 9 -25.88 8.85 8.48
CA HIS A 9 -24.58 8.94 9.14
C HIS A 9 -23.42 8.56 8.21
N ILE A 10 -23.57 7.55 7.36
CA ILE A 10 -22.57 7.22 6.34
C ILE A 10 -22.42 8.38 5.34
N VAL A 11 -23.53 8.98 4.87
CA VAL A 11 -23.44 10.15 4.00
C VAL A 11 -22.73 11.32 4.68
N PHE A 12 -22.99 11.56 5.97
CA PHE A 12 -22.28 12.56 6.74
C PHE A 12 -20.78 12.27 6.80
N SER A 13 -20.40 11.03 7.13
CA SER A 13 -19.00 10.60 7.19
C SER A 13 -18.31 10.76 5.83
N LEU A 14 -18.93 10.35 4.72
CA LEU A 14 -18.39 10.52 3.36
C LEU A 14 -18.22 11.99 2.94
N LYS A 15 -18.97 12.92 3.55
CA LYS A 15 -18.88 14.36 3.28
C LYS A 15 -17.80 15.04 4.10
N HIS A 16 -17.71 14.68 5.38
CA HIS A 16 -17.05 15.51 6.39
C HIS A 16 -15.90 14.81 7.11
N GLU A 17 -15.85 13.48 7.07
CA GLU A 17 -14.87 12.70 7.79
C GLU A 17 -13.87 12.01 6.85
N GLU A 18 -12.88 11.39 7.48
CA GLU A 18 -11.88 10.59 6.80
C GLU A 18 -12.45 9.22 6.45
N LEU A 19 -12.22 8.76 5.22
CA LEU A 19 -12.76 7.48 4.77
C LEU A 19 -12.08 6.34 5.53
N ASN A 20 -12.87 5.60 6.29
CA ASN A 20 -12.42 4.39 6.97
C ASN A 20 -13.20 3.17 6.43
N LEU A 21 -12.54 2.40 5.56
CA LEU A 21 -13.15 1.23 4.93
C LEU A 21 -13.48 0.12 5.94
N GLY A 22 -12.67 -0.06 6.99
CA GLY A 22 -12.91 -1.06 8.02
C GLY A 22 -14.16 -0.73 8.85
N LEU A 23 -14.33 0.53 9.22
CA LEU A 23 -15.54 1.01 9.89
C LEU A 23 -16.77 0.87 9.00
N LEU A 24 -16.67 1.29 7.73
CA LEU A 24 -17.78 1.16 6.79
C LEU A 24 -18.18 -0.30 6.56
N LYS A 25 -17.22 -1.21 6.45
CA LYS A 25 -17.48 -2.65 6.35
C LYS A 25 -18.26 -3.14 7.57
N ALA A 26 -17.78 -2.84 8.77
CA ALA A 26 -18.44 -3.25 10.01
C ALA A 26 -19.87 -2.71 10.12
N VAL A 27 -20.12 -1.47 9.68
CA VAL A 27 -21.48 -0.88 9.64
C VAL A 27 -22.34 -1.57 8.58
N PHE A 28 -21.82 -1.80 7.37
CA PHE A 28 -22.54 -2.46 6.29
C PHE A 28 -22.94 -3.90 6.63
N GLU A 29 -22.13 -4.61 7.40
CA GLU A 29 -22.45 -5.96 7.90
C GLU A 29 -23.64 -5.98 8.87
N GLN A 30 -24.01 -4.84 9.47
CA GLN A 30 -25.18 -4.71 10.35
C GLN A 30 -26.44 -4.24 9.61
N LEU A 31 -26.33 -3.80 8.36
CA LEU A 31 -27.44 -3.31 7.56
C LEU A 31 -27.96 -4.41 6.64
N SER A 32 -29.28 -4.52 6.52
CA SER A 32 -29.88 -5.44 5.56
C SER A 32 -29.71 -4.91 4.12
N LEU A 33 -29.59 -5.84 3.16
CA LEU A 33 -29.56 -5.51 1.74
C LEU A 33 -30.78 -4.65 1.31
N TYR A 34 -31.94 -4.90 1.92
CA TYR A 34 -33.18 -4.17 1.62
C TYR A 34 -33.13 -2.71 2.04
N GLU A 35 -32.54 -2.40 3.19
CA GLU A 35 -32.38 -1.02 3.67
C GLU A 35 -31.48 -0.21 2.73
N ILE A 36 -30.34 -0.78 2.35
CA ILE A 36 -29.38 -0.12 1.45
C ILE A 36 -29.98 0.05 0.06
N LYS A 37 -30.62 -0.99 -0.47
CA LYS A 37 -31.32 -0.93 -1.76
C LYS A 37 -32.39 0.16 -1.74
N GLY A 38 -33.28 0.14 -0.74
CA GLY A 38 -34.38 1.09 -0.63
C GLY A 38 -33.88 2.53 -0.56
N TYR A 39 -32.80 2.77 0.19
CA TYR A 39 -32.17 4.09 0.26
C TYR A 39 -31.64 4.58 -1.09
N ILE A 40 -30.94 3.72 -1.82
CA ILE A 40 -30.38 4.06 -3.14
C ILE A 40 -31.49 4.29 -4.18
N GLU A 41 -32.57 3.51 -4.14
CA GLU A 41 -33.68 3.64 -5.08
C GLU A 41 -34.47 4.95 -4.94
N ILE A 42 -34.40 5.62 -3.78
CA ILE A 42 -34.96 6.97 -3.60
C ILE A 42 -34.24 8.00 -4.48
N SER A 43 -32.92 7.87 -4.63
CA SER A 43 -32.07 8.83 -5.36
C SER A 43 -30.92 8.12 -6.11
N PRO A 44 -31.22 7.34 -7.16
CA PRO A 44 -30.23 6.48 -7.83
C PRO A 44 -29.15 7.28 -8.57
N LYS A 45 -29.41 8.55 -8.88
CA LYS A 45 -28.44 9.46 -9.51
C LYS A 45 -27.57 10.20 -8.48
N GLY A 46 -27.89 10.11 -7.20
CA GLY A 46 -27.22 10.81 -6.13
C GLY A 46 -25.77 10.38 -5.96
N LYS A 47 -24.88 11.37 -5.73
CA LYS A 47 -23.43 11.16 -5.62
C LYS A 47 -23.08 10.18 -4.50
N TYR A 48 -23.73 10.31 -3.34
CA TYR A 48 -23.37 9.54 -2.15
C TYR A 48 -24.03 8.17 -2.15
N GLU A 49 -25.24 8.06 -2.68
CA GLU A 49 -25.99 6.83 -2.90
C GLU A 49 -25.21 5.89 -3.83
N ARG A 50 -24.64 6.44 -4.91
CA ARG A 50 -23.76 5.69 -5.83
C ARG A 50 -22.47 5.23 -5.15
N LYS A 51 -21.86 6.07 -4.30
CA LYS A 51 -20.67 5.69 -3.53
C LYS A 51 -20.98 4.62 -2.49
N ILE A 52 -22.09 4.76 -1.77
CA ILE A 52 -22.55 3.78 -0.77
C ILE A 52 -22.81 2.44 -1.44
N GLY A 53 -23.53 2.41 -2.56
CA GLY A 53 -23.78 1.19 -3.30
C GLY A 53 -22.49 0.52 -3.77
N PHE A 54 -21.58 1.28 -4.37
CA PHE A 54 -20.26 0.75 -4.76
C PHE A 54 -19.47 0.19 -3.56
N LEU A 55 -19.36 0.96 -2.47
CA LEU A 55 -18.60 0.58 -1.28
C LEU A 55 -19.21 -0.63 -0.57
N TYR A 56 -20.54 -0.75 -0.54
CA TYR A 56 -21.21 -1.90 0.03
C TYR A 56 -20.84 -3.18 -0.74
N GLU A 57 -21.00 -3.19 -2.06
CA GLU A 57 -20.65 -4.37 -2.88
C GLU A 57 -19.16 -4.69 -2.78
N PHE A 58 -18.31 -3.65 -2.79
CA PHE A 58 -16.86 -3.81 -2.70
C PHE A 58 -16.40 -4.42 -1.36
N LEU A 59 -17.02 -4.03 -0.25
CA LEU A 59 -16.58 -4.43 1.10
C LEU A 59 -17.24 -5.73 1.60
N THR A 60 -18.43 -6.07 1.09
CA THR A 60 -19.25 -7.19 1.60
C THR A 60 -19.44 -8.34 0.61
N ASP A 61 -19.04 -8.16 -0.65
CA ASP A 61 -19.33 -9.10 -1.76
C ASP A 61 -20.83 -9.37 -2.01
N GLN A 62 -21.72 -8.60 -1.39
CA GLN A 62 -23.16 -8.71 -1.61
C GLN A 62 -23.60 -7.79 -2.75
N PHE A 63 -24.29 -8.35 -3.74
CA PHE A 63 -24.74 -7.59 -4.92
C PHE A 63 -26.13 -6.98 -4.72
N ILE A 64 -26.26 -5.68 -5.02
CA ILE A 64 -27.52 -4.94 -4.95
C ILE A 64 -28.24 -4.97 -6.30
N HIS A 65 -29.39 -5.63 -6.39
CA HIS A 65 -30.22 -5.60 -7.60
C HIS A 65 -31.20 -4.41 -7.56
N LEU A 66 -30.87 -3.35 -8.29
CA LEU A 66 -31.70 -2.16 -8.44
C LEU A 66 -32.77 -2.35 -9.51
N SER A 67 -33.93 -1.73 -9.30
CA SER A 67 -35.05 -1.74 -10.26
C SER A 67 -34.85 -0.74 -11.41
N THR A 68 -33.90 0.20 -11.28
CA THR A 68 -33.59 1.21 -12.30
C THR A 68 -32.08 1.28 -12.50
N GLU A 69 -31.66 1.43 -13.77
CA GLU A 69 -30.25 1.60 -14.10
C GLU A 69 -29.73 2.97 -13.64
N ILE A 70 -28.56 2.97 -13.00
CA ILE A 70 -27.86 4.20 -12.65
C ILE A 70 -27.26 4.82 -13.91
N THR A 71 -27.66 6.05 -14.19
CA THR A 71 -27.22 6.82 -15.36
C THR A 71 -26.50 8.10 -14.93
N GLY A 72 -25.73 8.68 -15.85
CA GLY A 72 -24.99 9.93 -15.65
C GLY A 72 -23.47 9.77 -15.73
N ASN A 73 -22.76 10.87 -15.42
CA ASN A 73 -21.31 10.93 -15.51
C ASN A 73 -20.64 10.09 -14.42
N TYR A 74 -19.43 9.63 -14.73
CA TYR A 74 -18.57 8.97 -13.76
C TYR A 74 -18.12 9.96 -12.67
N ILE A 75 -18.02 9.46 -11.43
CA ILE A 75 -17.47 10.24 -10.30
C ILE A 75 -16.35 9.45 -9.62
N ASP A 76 -15.31 10.14 -9.17
CA ASP A 76 -14.22 9.52 -8.41
C ASP A 76 -14.71 9.08 -7.02
N LEU A 77 -14.29 7.89 -6.59
CA LEU A 77 -14.59 7.37 -5.27
C LEU A 77 -13.86 8.16 -4.18
N LEU A 78 -12.54 8.31 -4.33
CA LEU A 78 -11.70 9.18 -3.51
C LEU A 78 -11.58 10.56 -4.15
N ASP A 79 -11.59 11.57 -3.31
CA ASP A 79 -11.22 12.94 -3.70
C ASP A 79 -9.69 13.03 -3.75
N GLU A 80 -9.12 13.20 -4.95
CA GLU A 80 -7.67 13.22 -5.16
C GLU A 80 -6.98 14.42 -4.51
N GLU A 81 -7.71 15.47 -4.14
CA GLU A 81 -7.15 16.58 -3.36
C GLU A 81 -6.96 16.19 -1.89
N LYS A 82 -7.72 15.21 -1.41
CA LYS A 82 -7.69 14.75 -0.01
C LYS A 82 -6.93 13.45 0.18
N TYR A 83 -6.85 12.60 -0.84
CA TYR A 83 -6.27 11.27 -0.76
C TYR A 83 -5.28 11.00 -1.89
N VAL A 84 -4.31 10.13 -1.63
CA VAL A 84 -3.55 9.48 -2.71
C VAL A 84 -4.46 8.47 -3.38
N ALA A 85 -4.52 8.53 -4.70
CA ALA A 85 -5.43 7.72 -5.52
C ALA A 85 -4.64 6.82 -6.48
N GLY A 86 -5.19 5.64 -6.73
CA GLY A 86 -4.63 4.67 -7.66
C GLY A 86 -5.15 4.87 -9.10
N LEU A 87 -4.92 3.85 -9.92
CA LEU A 87 -5.48 3.78 -11.27
C LEU A 87 -7.02 3.77 -11.21
N LYS A 88 -7.66 4.51 -12.13
CA LYS A 88 -9.12 4.63 -12.18
C LYS A 88 -9.75 3.44 -12.90
N ILE A 89 -10.35 2.53 -12.14
CA ILE A 89 -11.11 1.39 -12.67
C ILE A 89 -12.60 1.74 -12.72
N LYS A 90 -13.23 1.61 -13.88
CA LYS A 90 -14.65 1.95 -14.06
C LYS A 90 -15.56 0.88 -13.46
N SER A 91 -16.39 1.27 -12.50
CA SER A 91 -17.60 0.53 -12.13
C SER A 91 -18.76 0.99 -13.01
N LEU A 92 -19.13 0.18 -14.02
CA LEU A 92 -20.19 0.52 -14.98
C LEU A 92 -21.55 0.70 -14.28
N LYS A 93 -21.86 -0.19 -13.33
CA LYS A 93 -23.11 -0.23 -12.57
C LYS A 93 -23.33 1.01 -11.74
N TRP A 94 -22.32 1.41 -10.96
CA TRP A 94 -22.43 2.56 -10.05
C TRP A 94 -22.00 3.88 -10.69
N LYS A 95 -21.47 3.82 -11.92
CA LYS A 95 -20.79 4.92 -12.61
C LYS A 95 -19.70 5.51 -11.70
N ILE A 96 -18.98 4.69 -10.94
CA ILE A 96 -17.89 5.13 -10.06
C ILE A 96 -16.55 4.87 -10.75
N LEU A 97 -15.62 5.81 -10.64
CA LEU A 97 -14.19 5.56 -10.91
C LEU A 97 -13.59 5.10 -9.59
N ASN A 98 -13.39 3.80 -9.48
CA ASN A 98 -12.68 3.20 -8.38
C ASN A 98 -11.20 3.58 -8.50
N ASN A 99 -10.79 4.56 -7.72
CA ASN A 99 -9.42 5.06 -7.62
C ASN A 99 -8.79 4.70 -6.27
N LEU A 100 -9.23 3.60 -5.65
CA LEU A 100 -8.60 2.99 -4.48
C LEU A 100 -7.21 2.45 -4.82
N LEU A 101 -6.35 2.30 -3.80
CA LEU A 101 -4.97 1.81 -3.94
C LEU A 101 -4.85 0.28 -3.92
N GLY A 102 -5.94 -0.44 -3.67
CA GLY A 102 -5.89 -1.89 -3.57
C GLY A 102 -7.27 -2.53 -3.70
N SER A 103 -7.35 -3.78 -3.24
CA SER A 103 -8.55 -4.62 -3.32
C SER A 103 -9.27 -4.68 -1.96
N LYS A 104 -10.38 -5.43 -1.88
CA LYS A 104 -11.11 -5.61 -0.62
C LYS A 104 -10.28 -6.31 0.47
N GLU A 105 -9.30 -7.13 0.05
CA GLU A 105 -8.38 -7.83 0.96
C GLU A 105 -7.40 -6.88 1.62
N TYR A 106 -6.89 -5.91 0.85
CA TYR A 106 -6.00 -4.87 1.35
C TYR A 106 -6.12 -3.59 0.50
N CYS A 107 -6.74 -2.57 1.08
CA CYS A 107 -6.88 -1.25 0.45
C CYS A 107 -6.52 -0.15 1.45
N PRO A 108 -5.26 0.33 1.45
CA PRO A 108 -4.87 1.44 2.31
C PRO A 108 -5.55 2.73 1.85
N ILE A 109 -6.00 3.54 2.82
CA ILE A 109 -6.48 4.90 2.59
C ILE A 109 -5.41 5.87 3.07
N ILE A 110 -4.72 6.52 2.13
CA ILE A 110 -3.62 7.45 2.42
C ILE A 110 -4.12 8.87 2.24
N ARG A 111 -4.17 9.62 3.34
CA ARG A 111 -4.56 11.03 3.35
C ARG A 111 -3.40 11.91 2.92
N LYS A 112 -3.71 12.93 2.12
CA LYS A 112 -2.79 14.03 1.79
C LYS A 112 -2.89 15.08 2.88
N THR A 113 -2.11 14.90 3.95
CA THR A 113 -1.92 15.96 4.96
C THR A 113 -1.21 17.15 4.34
N ASN A 114 -1.21 18.30 5.03
CA ASN A 114 -0.47 19.46 4.54
C ASN A 114 1.03 19.15 4.42
N GLU A 115 1.62 18.43 5.39
CA GLU A 115 3.02 18.04 5.30
C GLU A 115 3.28 17.15 4.07
N LEU A 116 2.42 16.14 3.84
CA LEU A 116 2.59 15.26 2.68
C LEU A 116 2.41 16.02 1.36
N LYS A 117 1.48 16.99 1.30
CA LYS A 117 1.29 17.83 0.11
C LYS A 117 2.53 18.66 -0.21
N GLU A 118 3.20 19.22 0.79
CA GLU A 118 4.45 19.95 0.55
C GLU A 118 5.58 19.02 0.12
N LEU A 119 5.72 17.85 0.76
CA LEU A 119 6.74 16.87 0.39
C LEU A 119 6.55 16.33 -1.03
N LEU A 120 5.30 16.10 -1.45
CA LEU A 120 4.97 15.66 -2.80
C LEU A 120 5.23 16.71 -3.89
N ARG A 121 5.49 17.97 -3.53
CA ARG A 121 5.91 19.03 -4.47
C ARG A 121 7.42 19.04 -4.71
N LEU A 122 8.20 18.34 -3.90
CA LEU A 122 9.66 18.27 -4.06
C LEU A 122 10.01 17.46 -5.32
N ASP A 123 10.81 18.07 -6.20
CA ASP A 123 11.27 17.46 -7.45
C ASP A 123 12.73 17.03 -7.31
N PHE A 124 12.94 15.96 -6.52
CA PHE A 124 14.26 15.36 -6.35
C PHE A 124 14.93 14.97 -7.68
N PRO A 125 14.22 14.42 -8.70
CA PRO A 125 14.82 14.18 -10.01
C PRO A 125 15.46 15.44 -10.63
N ASN A 126 14.76 16.57 -10.60
CA ASN A 126 15.31 17.82 -11.11
C ASN A 126 16.44 18.37 -10.23
N GLU A 127 16.33 18.32 -8.90
CA GLU A 127 17.40 18.72 -7.99
C GLU A 127 18.69 17.91 -8.23
N ILE A 128 18.58 16.59 -8.39
CA ILE A 128 19.69 15.70 -8.71
C ILE A 128 20.28 16.06 -10.08
N LYS A 129 19.44 16.34 -11.08
CA LYS A 129 19.89 16.74 -12.41
C LYS A 129 20.68 18.06 -12.38
N GLN A 130 20.23 19.03 -11.59
CA GLN A 130 20.96 20.29 -11.38
C GLN A 130 22.29 20.06 -10.67
N LEU A 131 22.31 19.19 -9.66
CA LEU A 131 23.53 18.82 -8.95
C LEU A 131 24.56 18.19 -9.90
N GLN A 132 24.13 17.30 -10.80
CA GLN A 132 24.99 16.68 -11.81
C GLN A 132 25.62 17.69 -12.78
N GLN A 133 24.97 18.82 -13.05
CA GLN A 133 25.52 19.88 -13.92
C GLN A 133 26.63 20.70 -13.23
N ASN A 134 26.61 20.76 -11.90
CA ASN A 134 27.52 21.58 -11.11
C ASN A 134 28.87 20.90 -10.80
N TYR A 135 28.99 19.60 -11.05
CA TYR A 135 30.19 18.83 -10.71
C TYR A 135 30.69 17.96 -11.87
N PRO A 136 32.01 17.75 -12.01
CA PRO A 136 32.54 16.81 -12.99
C PRO A 136 31.97 15.39 -12.76
N PRO A 137 31.60 14.65 -13.83
CA PRO A 137 30.99 13.33 -13.70
C PRO A 137 31.80 12.34 -12.84
N ALA A 138 33.12 12.39 -12.92
CA ALA A 138 34.00 11.53 -12.12
C ALA A 138 33.91 11.80 -10.61
N VAL A 139 33.73 13.06 -10.21
CA VAL A 139 33.57 13.45 -8.80
C VAL A 139 32.20 13.01 -8.30
N PHE A 140 31.16 13.25 -9.10
CA PHE A 140 29.80 12.83 -8.79
C PHE A 140 29.71 11.30 -8.61
N ASN A 141 30.23 10.53 -9.56
CA ASN A 141 30.23 9.06 -9.49
C ASN A 141 30.99 8.54 -8.27
N ARG A 142 32.12 9.16 -7.91
CA ARG A 142 32.86 8.79 -6.70
C ARG A 142 32.04 9.04 -5.43
N ALA A 143 31.32 10.16 -5.37
CA ALA A 143 30.43 10.47 -4.24
C ALA A 143 29.30 9.44 -4.13
N ILE A 144 28.68 9.06 -5.25
CA ILE A 144 27.65 8.01 -5.30
C ILE A 144 28.20 6.66 -4.81
N SER A 145 29.37 6.22 -5.29
CA SER A 145 30.00 4.98 -4.82
C SER A 145 30.30 5.00 -3.32
N TYR A 146 30.72 6.15 -2.79
CA TYR A 146 30.92 6.33 -1.36
C TYR A 146 29.60 6.23 -0.57
N LEU A 147 28.52 6.85 -1.08
CA LEU A 147 27.19 6.77 -0.46
C LEU A 147 26.68 5.32 -0.42
N PHE A 148 26.77 4.56 -1.52
CA PHE A 148 26.40 3.14 -1.52
C PHE A 148 27.20 2.32 -0.51
N THR A 149 28.52 2.56 -0.42
CA THR A 149 29.38 1.86 0.54
C THR A 149 28.98 2.19 1.98
N LYS A 150 28.71 3.47 2.27
CA LYS A 150 28.30 3.94 3.60
C LYS A 150 26.93 3.39 3.99
N GLU A 151 25.96 3.43 3.09
CA GLU A 151 24.61 2.90 3.31
C GLU A 151 24.64 1.39 3.60
N THR A 152 25.44 0.65 2.83
CA THR A 152 25.63 -0.79 3.02
C THR A 152 26.20 -1.10 4.39
N ARG A 153 27.27 -0.41 4.80
CA ARG A 153 27.86 -0.60 6.15
C ARG A 153 26.86 -0.28 7.25
N SER A 154 26.14 0.83 7.12
CA SER A 154 25.13 1.25 8.10
C SER A 154 23.98 0.23 8.22
N SER A 155 23.56 -0.36 7.09
CA SER A 155 22.52 -1.41 7.07
C SER A 155 22.93 -2.66 7.85
N TYR A 156 24.17 -3.14 7.70
CA TYR A 156 24.68 -4.28 8.45
C TYR A 156 24.96 -3.95 9.93
N GLU A 157 25.38 -2.71 10.23
CA GLU A 157 25.60 -2.25 11.61
C GLU A 157 24.30 -2.25 12.44
N ILE A 158 23.15 -1.95 11.82
CA ILE A 158 21.83 -2.05 12.46
C ILE A 158 21.57 -3.49 12.95
N GLU A 159 21.90 -4.46 12.11
CA GLU A 159 21.76 -5.91 12.42
C GLU A 159 22.94 -6.46 13.24
N ARG A 160 23.88 -5.60 13.67
CA ARG A 160 25.12 -5.97 14.38
C ARG A 160 25.94 -7.04 13.65
N GLU A 161 25.84 -7.07 12.32
CA GLU A 161 26.59 -7.99 11.47
C GLU A 161 27.88 -7.33 10.96
N ILE A 162 28.93 -8.14 10.82
CA ILE A 162 30.16 -7.74 10.12
C ILE A 162 30.19 -8.54 8.81
N PRO A 163 29.76 -7.97 7.67
CA PRO A 163 29.71 -8.69 6.40
C PRO A 163 31.12 -8.97 5.88
N SER A 164 31.28 -10.07 5.13
CA SER A 164 32.50 -10.30 4.35
C SER A 164 32.62 -9.28 3.21
N PRO A 165 33.84 -8.99 2.70
CA PRO A 165 34.03 -8.06 1.59
C PRO A 165 33.22 -8.42 0.33
N ASP A 166 33.18 -9.70 -0.03
CA ASP A 166 32.42 -10.20 -1.18
C ASP A 166 30.90 -10.01 -1.00
N ARG A 167 30.36 -10.23 0.21
CA ARG A 167 28.94 -9.98 0.53
C ARG A 167 28.60 -8.49 0.44
N LEU A 168 29.52 -7.62 0.86
CA LEU A 168 29.38 -6.17 0.74
C LEU A 168 29.37 -5.72 -0.73
N GLU A 169 30.27 -6.25 -1.56
CA GLU A 169 30.33 -5.94 -3.00
C GLU A 169 29.06 -6.39 -3.74
N ARG A 170 28.55 -7.59 -3.45
CA ARG A 170 27.28 -8.08 -4.04
C ARG A 170 26.11 -7.17 -3.67
N PHE A 171 26.00 -6.76 -2.41
CA PHE A 171 24.94 -5.86 -1.95
C PHE A 171 25.00 -4.50 -2.67
N ILE A 172 26.20 -3.92 -2.80
CA ILE A 172 26.40 -2.67 -3.56
C ILE A 172 25.99 -2.86 -5.03
N GLY A 173 26.36 -3.98 -5.65
CA GLY A 173 25.97 -4.29 -7.03
C GLY A 173 24.45 -4.35 -7.21
N LEU A 174 23.73 -4.95 -6.25
CA LEU A 174 22.27 -4.97 -6.26
C LEU A 174 21.65 -3.59 -6.09
N LEU A 175 22.17 -2.77 -5.17
CA LEU A 175 21.69 -1.40 -4.97
C LEU A 175 21.88 -0.54 -6.22
N GLN A 176 22.97 -0.72 -6.95
CA GLN A 176 23.21 -0.01 -8.22
C GLN A 176 22.22 -0.41 -9.32
N GLN A 177 21.63 -1.60 -9.24
CA GLN A 177 20.61 -2.07 -10.17
C GLN A 177 19.18 -1.74 -9.71
N ALA A 178 19.02 -1.15 -8.51
CA ALA A 178 17.71 -0.79 -7.98
C ALA A 178 16.98 0.18 -8.94
N GLY A 179 15.74 -0.16 -9.28
CA GLY A 179 14.91 0.63 -10.20
C GLY A 179 15.16 0.37 -11.69
N ALA A 180 16.06 -0.55 -12.07
CA ALA A 180 16.27 -0.94 -13.47
C ALA A 180 15.14 -1.85 -14.02
N GLN A 181 14.42 -2.54 -13.13
CA GLN A 181 13.36 -3.48 -13.46
C GLN A 181 11.98 -2.87 -13.13
N SER A 182 10.93 -3.40 -13.76
CA SER A 182 9.56 -3.03 -13.40
C SER A 182 9.22 -3.52 -11.99
N LEU A 183 8.25 -2.87 -11.33
CA LEU A 183 7.83 -3.26 -9.99
C LEU A 183 7.31 -4.71 -9.93
N ASN A 184 6.65 -5.19 -10.99
CA ASN A 184 6.13 -6.55 -11.05
C ASN A 184 7.26 -7.60 -11.12
N GLU A 185 8.33 -7.31 -11.87
CA GLU A 185 9.51 -8.18 -11.92
C GLU A 185 10.27 -8.14 -10.59
N LEU A 186 10.39 -6.95 -9.99
CA LEU A 186 11.10 -6.77 -8.72
C LEU A 186 10.42 -7.49 -7.55
N LEU A 187 9.09 -7.50 -7.54
CA LEU A 187 8.28 -8.09 -6.47
C LEU A 187 7.88 -9.55 -6.72
N ASP A 188 8.29 -10.17 -7.83
CA ASP A 188 8.05 -11.59 -8.04
C ASP A 188 8.90 -12.46 -7.10
N GLU A 189 8.40 -13.65 -6.76
CA GLU A 189 9.05 -14.55 -5.81
C GLU A 189 10.48 -14.92 -6.22
N ARG A 190 10.74 -15.13 -7.52
CA ARG A 190 12.07 -15.52 -8.01
C ARG A 190 13.07 -14.38 -7.82
N SER A 191 12.67 -13.15 -8.12
CA SER A 191 13.50 -11.95 -7.92
C SER A 191 13.78 -11.70 -6.44
N LEU A 192 12.75 -11.74 -5.58
CA LEU A 192 12.90 -11.58 -4.14
C LEU A 192 13.82 -12.65 -3.53
N MET A 193 13.68 -13.91 -3.95
CA MET A 193 14.59 -14.99 -3.57
C MET A 193 16.02 -14.73 -4.04
N SER A 194 16.19 -14.32 -5.31
CA SER A 194 17.51 -14.03 -5.86
C SER A 194 18.23 -12.93 -5.07
N TYR A 195 17.52 -11.86 -4.73
CA TYR A 195 18.05 -10.79 -3.90
C TYR A 195 18.41 -11.26 -2.50
N GLN A 196 17.53 -12.00 -1.83
CA GLN A 196 17.82 -12.57 -0.50
C GLN A 196 19.06 -13.46 -0.56
N ASN A 197 19.12 -14.39 -1.51
CA ASN A 197 20.20 -15.36 -1.65
C ASN A 197 21.55 -14.71 -1.95
N SER A 198 21.53 -13.53 -2.58
CA SER A 198 22.73 -12.75 -2.88
C SER A 198 23.31 -12.07 -1.64
N ILE A 199 22.49 -11.84 -0.61
CA ILE A 199 22.84 -11.03 0.56
C ILE A 199 22.90 -11.83 1.86
N VAL A 200 22.57 -13.13 1.88
CA VAL A 200 22.68 -13.97 3.08
C VAL A 200 23.86 -14.95 2.98
N ASP A 201 24.26 -15.53 4.11
CA ASP A 201 25.15 -16.70 4.09
C ASP A 201 24.47 -17.87 3.33
N PRO A 202 25.18 -18.63 2.48
CA PRO A 202 24.59 -19.72 1.69
C PRO A 202 23.79 -20.75 2.50
N ARG A 203 24.07 -20.91 3.80
CA ARG A 203 23.31 -21.80 4.70
C ARG A 203 21.88 -21.31 4.97
N PHE A 204 21.61 -20.02 4.74
CA PHE A 204 20.31 -19.38 4.91
C PHE A 204 19.63 -19.05 3.57
N SER A 205 20.15 -19.59 2.46
CA SER A 205 19.53 -19.40 1.16
C SER A 205 18.10 -19.92 1.12
N ALA A 206 17.17 -19.09 0.64
CA ALA A 206 15.78 -19.43 0.46
C ALA A 206 15.56 -20.17 -0.87
N SER A 207 14.70 -21.20 -0.83
CA SER A 207 14.17 -21.90 -2.00
C SER A 207 12.73 -21.47 -2.36
N GLY A 208 12.18 -20.51 -1.63
CA GLY A 208 10.80 -20.03 -1.71
C GLY A 208 10.45 -19.16 -0.51
N PHE A 209 9.21 -18.71 -0.42
CA PHE A 209 8.70 -18.12 0.83
C PHE A 209 8.78 -19.10 2.01
N ARG A 210 8.89 -18.55 3.23
CA ARG A 210 9.03 -19.35 4.45
C ARG A 210 7.84 -20.31 4.62
N ASN A 211 8.15 -21.54 5.01
CA ASN A 211 7.17 -22.57 5.38
C ASN A 211 7.06 -22.79 6.90
N PHE A 212 7.68 -21.91 7.70
CA PHE A 212 7.72 -21.99 9.16
C PHE A 212 7.32 -20.65 9.81
N GLN A 213 6.81 -20.72 11.03
CA GLN A 213 6.42 -19.55 11.80
C GLN A 213 7.65 -18.79 12.30
N ASN A 214 7.71 -17.48 12.08
CA ASN A 214 8.71 -16.61 12.68
C ASN A 214 8.06 -15.50 13.52
N TYR A 215 8.88 -14.76 14.26
CA TYR A 215 8.48 -13.64 15.07
C TYR A 215 9.56 -12.56 15.03
N ILE A 216 9.18 -11.32 15.35
CA ILE A 216 10.09 -10.22 15.61
C ILE A 216 10.21 -10.09 17.13
N GLY A 217 11.43 -10.11 17.65
CA GLY A 217 11.70 -10.08 19.09
C GLY A 217 13.11 -9.59 19.39
N GLU A 218 13.40 -9.46 20.68
CA GLU A 218 14.73 -9.13 21.19
C GLU A 218 15.21 -10.17 22.20
N ASN A 219 16.52 -10.46 22.18
CA ASN A 219 17.16 -11.28 23.19
C ASN A 219 17.52 -10.41 24.39
N SER A 220 16.92 -10.71 25.54
CA SER A 220 17.28 -10.05 26.79
C SER A 220 18.63 -10.57 27.32
N PRO A 221 19.38 -9.78 28.12
CA PRO A 221 20.70 -10.19 28.64
C PRO A 221 20.70 -11.48 29.47
N ASN A 222 19.55 -11.86 30.02
CA ASN A 222 19.30 -13.10 30.75
C ASN A 222 18.89 -14.27 29.85
N PHE A 223 19.08 -14.17 28.53
CA PHE A 223 18.68 -15.16 27.53
C PHE A 223 17.16 -15.42 27.45
N SER A 224 16.33 -14.54 27.99
CA SER A 224 14.89 -14.59 27.73
C SER A 224 14.56 -13.90 26.41
N GLU A 225 13.80 -14.56 25.56
CA GLU A 225 13.29 -13.98 24.31
C GLU A 225 12.04 -13.16 24.62
N ARG A 226 12.06 -11.88 24.24
CA ARG A 226 10.88 -11.03 24.30
C ARG A 226 10.30 -10.90 22.89
N ILE A 227 9.11 -11.45 22.70
CA ILE A 227 8.39 -11.39 21.43
C ILE A 227 7.66 -10.03 21.33
N HIS A 228 7.93 -9.29 20.26
CA HIS A 228 7.22 -8.04 19.95
C HIS A 228 6.06 -8.26 18.99
N TYR A 229 6.25 -9.17 18.03
CA TYR A 229 5.26 -9.41 17.00
C TYR A 229 5.39 -10.84 16.46
N ILE A 230 4.26 -11.54 16.43
CA ILE A 230 4.16 -12.83 15.74
C ILE A 230 3.75 -12.54 14.30
N CYS A 231 4.63 -12.88 13.35
CA CYS A 231 4.36 -12.69 11.93
C CYS A 231 3.15 -13.50 11.46
N PRO A 232 2.56 -13.20 10.29
CA PRO A 232 1.48 -14.02 9.73
C PRO A 232 1.87 -15.51 9.64
N SER A 233 0.89 -16.43 9.63
CA SER A 233 1.21 -17.84 9.41
C SER A 233 1.82 -18.06 8.02
N PRO A 234 2.67 -19.09 7.83
CA PRO A 234 3.28 -19.38 6.51
C PRO A 234 2.25 -19.51 5.39
N GLU A 235 1.11 -20.14 5.66
CA GLU A 235 -0.01 -20.32 4.73
C GLU A 235 -0.54 -18.99 4.18
N LYS A 236 -0.43 -17.90 4.95
CA LYS A 236 -0.88 -16.56 4.52
C LYS A 236 0.13 -15.84 3.62
N VAL A 237 1.36 -16.34 3.49
CA VAL A 237 2.40 -15.71 2.65
C VAL A 237 2.23 -16.11 1.18
N PHE A 238 1.73 -17.33 0.89
CA PHE A 238 1.59 -17.86 -0.47
C PHE A 238 0.39 -17.29 -1.25
N HIS A 239 -0.58 -16.68 -0.57
CA HIS A 239 -1.85 -16.25 -1.17
C HIS A 239 -1.93 -14.75 -1.51
N THR A 240 -0.82 -14.01 -1.48
CA THR A 240 -0.83 -12.53 -1.54
C THR A 240 -0.20 -11.92 -2.81
N PHE A 241 -0.05 -12.67 -3.90
CA PHE A 241 0.49 -12.13 -5.17
C PHE A 241 -0.46 -12.40 -6.35
#